data_AF-A0A817A6W8-F1
#
_entry.id   AF-A0A817A6W8-F1
#
_cell.length_a   1.000
_cell.length_b   1.000
_cell.length_c   1.000
_cell.angle_alpha   90.00
_cell.angle_beta   90.00
_cell.angle_gamma   90.00
#
_symmetry.space_group_name_H-M   'P 1'
#
loop_
_entity.id
_entity.type
_entity.pdbx_description
1 polymer ?
#
loop_
_entity_poly.entity_id
_entity_poly.type
_entity_poly.pdbx_seq_one_letter_code
_entity_poly.pdbx_strand_id
1 'polypeptide(L)'
;MVKEVEEALTGALGSINLTPPSVFSVLINTFLIEVAKIDLKAEEIYNASYPNTATGYSLDGIADYNGIRLSATYSSVTAQVSAINYTTIPEGSEVLIENTNNILLFPQEITVNNEQCNSIVLEVIDNTLPEYTIIINNIEYTYTKEQTDFVSDIAEGLKLLIAVNTSLSVTRAESILNVTSVDYLSLFACFATEEIGINSCATNVDLIAKEPGAIAIPEKSVTIIQTPIAGWISVSNQTAGLTGRDLETDIELRARRIKSIKFSGSGTVEAMRARLLNITGVTSVKILLNNKKIF
;
A
#
# COMPACT_ATOMS: atom_id res chain seq x y z
N MET A 1 9.39 -17.16 -50.14
CA MET A 1 8.49 -18.24 -49.67
C MET A 1 7.41 -18.62 -50.69
N VAL A 2 6.37 -17.80 -50.97
CA VAL A 2 5.26 -18.21 -51.88
C VAL A 2 5.75 -18.62 -53.27
N LYS A 3 6.53 -17.77 -53.94
CA LYS A 3 7.06 -18.05 -55.29
C LYS A 3 7.99 -19.25 -55.34
N GLU A 4 8.83 -19.45 -54.32
CA GLU A 4 9.75 -20.58 -54.23
C GLU A 4 8.99 -21.91 -54.10
N VAL A 5 7.89 -21.92 -53.35
CA VAL A 5 7.04 -23.10 -53.16
C VAL A 5 6.24 -23.41 -54.44
N GLU A 6 5.73 -22.40 -55.12
CA GLU A 6 5.07 -22.54 -56.43
C GLU A 6 6.03 -23.05 -57.52
N GLU A 7 7.27 -22.56 -57.54
CA GLU A 7 8.33 -23.01 -58.45
C GLU A 7 8.75 -24.46 -58.16
N ALA A 8 8.93 -24.83 -56.89
CA ALA A 8 9.24 -26.20 -56.48
C ALA A 8 8.13 -27.19 -56.85
N LEU A 9 6.86 -26.82 -56.66
CA LEU A 9 5.71 -27.64 -57.02
C LEU A 9 5.54 -27.79 -58.53
N THR A 10 5.73 -26.72 -59.29
CA THR A 10 5.68 -26.77 -60.77
C THR A 10 6.83 -27.60 -61.33
N GLY A 11 8.01 -27.56 -60.69
CA GLY A 11 9.15 -28.42 -61.03
C GLY A 11 8.91 -29.91 -60.75
N ALA A 12 8.15 -30.24 -59.70
CA ALA A 12 7.87 -31.63 -59.33
C ALA A 12 6.64 -32.25 -60.02
N LEU A 13 5.59 -31.46 -60.26
CA LEU A 13 4.29 -31.94 -60.75
C LEU A 13 3.99 -31.52 -62.21
N GLY A 14 4.83 -30.70 -62.82
CA GLY A 14 4.59 -30.11 -64.13
C GLY A 14 3.62 -28.94 -64.08
N SER A 15 3.00 -28.60 -65.22
CA SER A 15 2.10 -27.46 -65.36
C SER A 15 0.79 -27.66 -64.55
N ILE A 16 0.78 -27.18 -63.32
CA ILE A 16 -0.39 -27.18 -62.42
C ILE A 16 -1.06 -25.80 -62.39
N ASN A 17 -2.38 -25.78 -62.18
CA ASN A 17 -3.12 -24.52 -62.08
C ASN A 17 -3.00 -23.94 -60.66
N LEU A 18 -2.22 -22.87 -60.52
CA LEU A 18 -1.95 -22.18 -59.25
C LEU A 18 -2.74 -20.87 -59.09
N THR A 19 -3.55 -20.48 -60.08
CA THR A 19 -4.32 -19.24 -59.99
C THR A 19 -5.49 -19.40 -59.02
N PRO A 20 -5.73 -18.42 -58.11
CA PRO A 20 -6.93 -18.44 -57.27
C PRO A 20 -8.21 -18.37 -58.13
N PRO A 21 -9.27 -19.16 -57.85
CA PRO A 21 -9.47 -20.11 -56.75
C PRO A 21 -9.32 -21.59 -57.18
N SER A 22 -8.11 -22.04 -57.54
CA SER A 22 -7.86 -23.47 -57.77
C SER A 22 -7.73 -24.26 -56.47
N VAL A 23 -8.02 -25.57 -56.50
CA VAL A 23 -7.88 -26.47 -55.33
C VAL A 23 -6.44 -26.47 -54.81
N PHE A 24 -5.46 -26.48 -55.71
CA PHE A 24 -4.04 -26.42 -55.34
C PHE A 24 -3.68 -25.07 -54.73
N SER A 25 -4.19 -23.95 -55.26
CA SER A 25 -3.95 -22.61 -54.70
C SER A 25 -4.49 -22.48 -53.26
N VAL A 26 -5.69 -22.99 -52.98
CA VAL A 26 -6.28 -22.97 -51.63
C VAL A 26 -5.48 -23.84 -50.65
N LEU A 27 -5.08 -25.05 -51.07
CA LEU A 27 -4.28 -25.95 -50.24
C LEU A 27 -2.91 -25.34 -49.93
N ILE A 28 -2.20 -24.84 -50.94
CA ILE A 28 -0.88 -24.20 -50.79
C ILE A 28 -0.99 -23.01 -49.84
N ASN A 29 -1.95 -22.10 -50.05
CA ASN A 29 -2.14 -20.95 -49.17
C ASN A 29 -2.42 -21.36 -47.72
N THR A 30 -3.24 -22.40 -47.51
CA THR A 30 -3.52 -22.93 -46.16
C THR A 30 -2.26 -23.46 -45.49
N PHE A 31 -1.45 -24.26 -46.20
CA PHE A 31 -0.18 -24.77 -45.68
C PHE A 31 0.85 -23.66 -45.43
N LEU A 32 0.95 -22.68 -46.33
CA LEU A 32 1.87 -21.55 -46.18
C LEU A 32 1.52 -20.68 -44.97
N ILE A 33 0.23 -20.52 -44.66
CA ILE A 33 -0.20 -19.83 -43.43
C ILE A 33 0.31 -20.57 -42.20
N GLU A 34 0.21 -21.90 -42.15
CA GLU A 34 0.72 -22.68 -41.02
C GLU A 34 2.26 -22.67 -40.92
N VAL A 35 2.97 -22.76 -42.05
CA VAL A 35 4.44 -22.61 -42.08
C VAL A 35 4.85 -21.21 -41.60
N ALA A 36 4.19 -20.15 -42.06
CA ALA A 36 4.46 -18.79 -41.61
C ALA A 36 4.25 -18.62 -40.09
N LYS A 37 3.23 -19.28 -39.50
CA LYS A 37 3.04 -19.29 -38.03
C LYS A 37 4.20 -19.98 -37.31
N ILE A 38 4.75 -21.06 -37.87
CA ILE A 38 5.91 -21.77 -37.29
C ILE A 38 7.15 -20.87 -37.36
N ASP A 39 7.38 -20.21 -38.49
CA ASP A 39 8.53 -19.31 -38.65
C ASP A 39 8.46 -18.13 -37.67
N LEU A 40 7.28 -17.52 -37.50
CA LEU A 40 7.07 -16.47 -36.49
C LEU A 40 7.38 -16.98 -35.07
N LYS A 41 6.94 -18.19 -34.71
CA LYS A 41 7.25 -18.79 -33.41
C LYS A 41 8.74 -19.12 -33.26
N ALA A 42 9.41 -19.56 -34.32
CA ALA A 42 10.84 -19.83 -34.29
C ALA A 42 11.63 -18.52 -34.08
N GLU A 43 11.20 -17.43 -34.73
CA GLU A 43 11.75 -16.10 -34.50
C GLU A 43 11.50 -15.62 -33.06
N GLU A 44 10.30 -15.83 -32.51
CA GLU A 44 10.00 -15.52 -31.10
C GLU A 44 10.91 -16.28 -30.14
N ILE A 45 11.16 -17.58 -30.36
CA ILE A 45 12.07 -18.39 -29.53
C ILE A 45 13.51 -17.88 -29.62
N TYR A 46 13.97 -17.55 -30.82
CA TYR A 46 15.30 -16.97 -31.02
C TYR A 46 15.42 -15.64 -30.26
N ASN A 47 14.46 -14.74 -30.44
CA ASN A 47 14.41 -13.44 -29.77
C ASN A 47 14.25 -13.56 -28.25
N ALA A 48 13.56 -14.59 -27.75
CA ALA A 48 13.41 -14.90 -26.33
C ALA A 48 14.72 -15.27 -25.65
N SER A 49 15.75 -15.65 -26.41
CA SER A 49 17.08 -15.97 -25.87
C SER A 49 17.93 -14.73 -25.60
N TYR A 50 17.60 -13.59 -26.20
CA TYR A 50 18.39 -12.37 -26.09
C TYR A 50 17.79 -11.39 -25.07
N PRO A 51 18.59 -10.90 -24.10
CA PRO A 51 18.16 -9.93 -23.10
C PRO A 51 17.35 -8.72 -23.56
N ASN A 52 17.70 -8.16 -24.72
CA ASN A 52 17.13 -6.92 -25.20
C ASN A 52 15.77 -7.12 -25.88
N THR A 53 15.49 -8.34 -26.33
CA THR A 53 14.29 -8.69 -27.10
C THR A 53 13.36 -9.66 -26.36
N ALA A 54 13.88 -10.44 -25.40
CA ALA A 54 13.09 -11.34 -24.57
C ALA A 54 12.11 -10.56 -23.68
N THR A 55 10.88 -11.06 -23.54
CA THR A 55 9.82 -10.48 -22.71
C THR A 55 9.26 -11.51 -21.72
N GLY A 56 8.57 -11.05 -20.68
CA GLY A 56 7.89 -11.90 -19.71
C GLY A 56 8.80 -12.97 -19.09
N TYR A 57 8.31 -14.22 -19.04
CA TYR A 57 9.01 -15.33 -18.37
C TYR A 57 10.43 -15.57 -18.90
N SER A 58 10.65 -15.44 -20.22
CA SER A 58 11.98 -15.61 -20.81
C SER A 58 12.95 -14.52 -20.35
N LEU A 59 12.45 -13.27 -20.20
CA LEU A 59 13.25 -12.18 -19.65
C LEU A 59 13.56 -12.40 -18.17
N ASP A 60 12.59 -12.88 -17.40
CA ASP A 60 12.76 -13.19 -15.98
C ASP A 60 13.81 -14.30 -15.79
N GLY A 61 13.74 -15.40 -16.55
CA GLY A 61 14.76 -16.45 -16.50
C GLY A 61 16.15 -15.98 -16.91
N ILE A 62 16.26 -15.04 -17.84
CA ILE A 62 17.53 -14.38 -18.19
C ILE A 62 18.01 -13.44 -17.06
N ALA A 63 17.08 -12.78 -16.38
CA ALA A 63 17.37 -11.83 -15.31
C ALA A 63 17.75 -12.52 -14.00
N ASP A 64 17.22 -13.70 -13.71
CA ASP A 64 17.48 -14.48 -12.48
C ASP A 64 18.98 -14.63 -12.18
N TYR A 65 19.83 -14.78 -13.21
CA TYR A 65 21.28 -14.85 -13.06
C TYR A 65 21.93 -13.58 -12.48
N ASN A 66 21.33 -12.41 -12.67
CA ASN A 66 21.82 -11.10 -12.21
C ASN A 66 20.85 -10.39 -11.23
N GLY A 67 19.80 -11.10 -10.78
CA GLY A 67 18.78 -10.64 -9.86
C GLY A 67 17.36 -10.75 -10.41
N ILE A 68 16.45 -11.28 -9.58
CA ILE A 68 15.01 -11.41 -9.82
C ILE A 68 14.32 -10.05 -9.99
N ARG A 69 13.19 -10.04 -10.70
CA ARG A 69 12.28 -8.89 -10.83
C ARG A 69 11.79 -8.43 -9.47
N LEU A 70 11.66 -7.12 -9.28
CA LEU A 70 11.08 -6.58 -8.05
C LEU A 70 9.57 -6.82 -8.04
N SER A 71 9.09 -7.58 -7.07
CA SER A 71 7.66 -7.83 -6.86
C SER A 71 6.91 -6.55 -6.50
N ALA A 72 5.62 -6.54 -6.77
CA ALA A 72 4.73 -5.50 -6.28
C ALA A 72 4.69 -5.51 -4.73
N THR A 73 4.56 -4.34 -4.13
CA THR A 73 4.38 -4.19 -2.67
C THR A 73 3.05 -3.51 -2.39
N TYR A 74 2.41 -3.88 -1.30
CA TYR A 74 1.14 -3.30 -0.89
C TYR A 74 1.31 -1.85 -0.41
N SER A 75 0.34 -1.00 -0.74
CA SER A 75 0.16 0.29 -0.06
C SER A 75 -0.47 0.09 1.32
N SER A 76 -0.10 0.92 2.28
CA SER A 76 -0.66 0.88 3.64
C SER A 76 -0.93 2.27 4.19
N VAL A 77 -1.84 2.37 5.16
CA VAL A 77 -2.17 3.63 5.81
C VAL A 77 -2.62 3.38 7.25
N THR A 78 -2.23 4.25 8.17
CA THR A 78 -2.78 4.27 9.52
C THR A 78 -4.08 5.07 9.51
N ALA A 79 -5.21 4.39 9.76
CA ALA A 79 -6.53 4.99 9.82
C ALA A 79 -7.06 5.01 11.25
N GLN A 80 -7.85 6.03 11.55
CA GLN A 80 -8.62 6.15 12.78
C GLN A 80 -9.97 5.50 12.56
N VAL A 81 -10.28 4.52 13.39
CA VAL A 81 -11.52 3.75 13.32
C VAL A 81 -12.35 4.10 14.54
N SER A 82 -13.51 4.75 14.33
CA SER A 82 -14.44 5.14 15.39
C SER A 82 -15.57 4.13 15.51
N ALA A 83 -15.79 3.63 16.72
CA ALA A 83 -16.84 2.66 17.02
C ALA A 83 -17.36 2.83 18.46
N ILE A 84 -18.50 2.20 18.74
CA ILE A 84 -19.02 2.06 20.12
C ILE A 84 -17.98 1.29 20.94
N ASN A 85 -17.84 1.65 22.22
CA ASN A 85 -16.86 1.01 23.10
C ASN A 85 -17.05 -0.52 23.15
N TYR A 86 -15.95 -1.28 23.10
CA TYR A 86 -15.88 -2.73 23.00
C TYR A 86 -16.40 -3.36 21.69
N THR A 87 -16.48 -2.58 20.60
CA THR A 87 -16.80 -3.15 19.27
C THR A 87 -15.61 -3.90 18.70
N THR A 88 -15.84 -5.13 18.24
CA THR A 88 -14.87 -5.97 17.54
C THR A 88 -15.05 -5.83 16.02
N ILE A 89 -13.95 -5.58 15.31
CA ILE A 89 -13.90 -5.53 13.85
C ILE A 89 -13.01 -6.67 13.38
N PRO A 90 -13.57 -7.70 12.72
CA PRO A 90 -12.84 -8.89 12.30
C PRO A 90 -11.82 -8.58 11.20
N GLU A 91 -10.81 -9.45 11.10
CA GLU A 91 -9.87 -9.49 9.98
C GLU A 91 -10.62 -9.58 8.64
N GLY A 92 -10.10 -8.90 7.62
CA GLY A 92 -10.67 -8.91 6.27
C GLY A 92 -11.84 -7.95 6.08
N SER A 93 -12.23 -7.19 7.11
CA SER A 93 -13.17 -6.08 6.96
C SER A 93 -12.67 -5.09 5.91
N GLU A 94 -13.58 -4.58 5.07
CA GLU A 94 -13.22 -3.75 3.91
C GLU A 94 -13.63 -2.28 4.11
N VAL A 95 -12.74 -1.37 3.71
CA VAL A 95 -13.02 0.08 3.57
C VAL A 95 -12.52 0.58 2.22
N LEU A 96 -13.10 1.68 1.75
CA LEU A 96 -12.83 2.23 0.42
C LEU A 96 -12.24 3.64 0.52
N ILE A 97 -11.28 3.91 -0.35
CA ILE A 97 -10.65 5.22 -0.52
C ILE A 97 -11.55 6.08 -1.42
N GLU A 98 -12.06 7.18 -0.89
CA GLU A 98 -12.94 8.13 -1.56
C GLU A 98 -12.35 8.61 -2.90
N ASN A 99 -13.22 8.78 -3.90
CA ASN A 99 -12.87 9.14 -5.27
C ASN A 99 -11.98 8.12 -6.01
N THR A 100 -11.72 6.96 -5.39
CA THR A 100 -11.10 5.81 -6.04
C THR A 100 -11.95 4.57 -5.81
N ASN A 101 -11.77 3.52 -6.61
CA ASN A 101 -12.40 2.21 -6.35
C ASN A 101 -11.44 1.26 -5.63
N ASN A 102 -10.42 1.80 -4.96
CA ASN A 102 -9.41 1.00 -4.27
C ASN A 102 -9.90 0.62 -2.86
N ILE A 103 -9.72 -0.65 -2.52
CA ILE A 103 -10.16 -1.23 -1.25
C ILE A 103 -8.96 -1.45 -0.34
N LEU A 104 -9.13 -1.09 0.94
CA LEU A 104 -8.22 -1.40 2.03
C LEU A 104 -8.87 -2.43 2.96
N LEU A 105 -8.03 -3.29 3.54
CA LEU A 105 -8.42 -4.40 4.41
C LEU A 105 -7.83 -4.22 5.80
N PHE A 106 -8.56 -4.75 6.78
CA PHE A 106 -8.04 -4.96 8.13
C PHE A 106 -7.17 -6.23 8.13
N PRO A 107 -5.86 -6.12 8.39
CA PRO A 107 -4.95 -7.27 8.34
C PRO A 107 -5.07 -8.22 9.53
N GLN A 108 -5.78 -7.79 10.58
CA GLN A 108 -6.07 -8.58 11.77
C GLN A 108 -7.35 -8.08 12.41
N GLU A 109 -7.95 -8.89 13.28
CA GLU A 109 -9.05 -8.46 14.13
C GLU A 109 -8.57 -7.38 15.13
N ILE A 110 -9.40 -6.35 15.31
CA ILE A 110 -9.15 -5.28 16.28
C ILE A 110 -10.39 -5.06 17.13
N THR A 111 -10.18 -4.73 18.41
CA THR A 111 -11.26 -4.33 19.32
C THR A 111 -11.07 -2.86 19.66
N VAL A 112 -12.08 -2.04 19.33
CA VAL A 112 -12.09 -0.63 19.72
C VAL A 112 -12.56 -0.56 21.18
N ASN A 113 -11.68 -0.10 22.06
CA ASN A 113 -11.97 0.04 23.48
C ASN A 113 -11.49 1.40 24.02
N ASN A 114 -11.87 1.71 25.26
CA ASN A 114 -11.50 2.94 25.96
C ASN A 114 -10.14 2.86 26.68
N GLU A 115 -9.42 1.74 26.60
CA GLU A 115 -8.08 1.60 27.19
C GLU A 115 -6.97 2.03 26.22
N GLN A 116 -7.23 1.94 24.91
CA GLN A 116 -6.28 2.27 23.85
C GLN A 116 -6.97 3.09 22.75
N CYS A 117 -7.49 4.26 23.14
CA CYS A 117 -8.17 5.17 22.23
C CYS A 117 -7.32 6.42 21.94
N ASN A 118 -7.41 6.97 20.73
CA ASN A 118 -6.85 8.29 20.39
C ASN A 118 -7.92 9.40 20.44
N SER A 119 -9.19 9.01 20.44
CA SER A 119 -10.34 9.88 20.60
C SER A 119 -11.42 9.16 21.39
N ILE A 120 -12.12 9.87 22.25
CA ILE A 120 -13.27 9.35 22.98
C ILE A 120 -14.36 10.40 23.08
N VAL A 121 -15.60 9.95 22.91
CA VAL A 121 -16.82 10.74 23.03
C VAL A 121 -17.48 10.34 24.33
N LEU A 122 -17.54 11.27 25.26
CA LEU A 122 -18.16 11.12 26.58
C LEU A 122 -19.44 11.95 26.62
N GLU A 123 -20.44 11.48 27.34
CA GLU A 123 -21.69 12.21 27.56
C GLU A 123 -22.04 12.19 29.03
N VAL A 124 -22.30 13.36 29.62
CA VAL A 124 -22.85 13.44 30.98
C VAL A 124 -24.34 13.11 30.90
N ILE A 125 -24.73 11.95 31.43
CA ILE A 125 -26.08 11.39 31.29
C ILE A 125 -27.05 12.03 32.27
N ASP A 126 -26.61 12.20 33.52
CA ASP A 126 -27.43 12.69 34.62
C ASP A 126 -26.60 13.63 35.51
N ASN A 127 -27.29 14.46 36.28
CA ASN A 127 -26.70 15.39 37.23
C ASN A 127 -26.97 14.98 38.70
N THR A 128 -27.31 13.73 38.99
CA THR A 128 -27.72 13.28 40.33
C THR A 128 -26.57 13.13 41.33
N LEU A 129 -25.34 12.85 40.90
CA LEU A 129 -24.18 12.76 41.78
C LEU A 129 -23.61 14.11 42.22
N PRO A 130 -22.94 14.15 43.39
CA PRO A 130 -22.22 15.33 43.85
C PRO A 130 -20.88 15.55 43.15
N GLU A 131 -20.26 14.50 42.60
CA GLU A 131 -18.94 14.55 41.97
C GLU A 131 -18.92 13.69 40.69
N TYR A 132 -18.18 14.16 39.69
CA TYR A 132 -18.02 13.54 38.38
C TYR A 132 -16.53 13.40 38.10
N THR A 133 -16.06 12.18 37.90
CA THR A 133 -14.62 11.91 37.71
C THR A 133 -14.36 11.24 36.37
N ILE A 134 -13.40 11.81 35.63
CA ILE A 134 -12.83 11.21 34.43
C ILE A 134 -11.35 10.92 34.70
N ILE A 135 -10.90 9.70 34.42
CA ILE A 135 -9.53 9.26 34.60
C ILE A 135 -8.90 9.08 33.23
N ILE A 136 -7.92 9.91 32.88
CA ILE A 136 -7.19 9.82 31.60
C ILE A 136 -5.72 9.53 31.88
N ASN A 137 -5.18 8.45 31.33
CA ASN A 137 -3.79 8.02 31.57
C ASN A 137 -3.42 8.00 33.06
N ASN A 138 -4.33 7.48 33.89
CA ASN A 138 -4.17 7.38 35.35
C ASN A 138 -4.17 8.74 36.10
N ILE A 139 -4.53 9.84 35.43
CA ILE A 139 -4.73 11.16 36.05
C ILE A 139 -6.23 11.40 36.21
N GLU A 140 -6.66 11.68 37.43
CA GLU A 140 -8.06 11.94 37.75
C GLU A 140 -8.41 13.42 37.57
N TYR A 141 -9.51 13.66 36.88
CA TYR A 141 -10.14 14.96 36.69
C TYR A 141 -11.53 14.91 37.32
N THR A 142 -11.66 15.49 38.51
CA THR A 142 -12.91 15.48 39.27
C THR A 142 -13.55 16.86 39.27
N TYR A 143 -14.81 16.93 38.86
CA TYR A 143 -15.67 18.10 38.98
C TYR A 143 -16.68 17.90 40.10
N THR A 144 -16.69 18.80 41.09
CA THR A 144 -17.69 18.82 42.16
C THR A 144 -18.86 19.69 41.73
N LYS A 145 -20.06 19.11 41.70
CA LYS A 145 -21.29 19.75 41.23
C LYS A 145 -21.81 20.79 42.22
N GLU A 146 -22.20 21.96 41.71
CA GLU A 146 -22.97 22.95 42.46
C GLU A 146 -24.50 22.70 42.33
N GLN A 147 -25.31 23.18 43.30
CA GLN A 147 -26.74 22.80 43.41
C GLN A 147 -27.59 23.13 42.17
N THR A 148 -27.17 24.07 41.32
CA THR A 148 -27.90 24.53 40.15
C THR A 148 -27.37 23.98 38.82
N ASP A 149 -26.33 23.15 38.83
CA ASP A 149 -25.67 22.74 37.59
C ASP A 149 -26.50 21.74 36.80
N PHE A 150 -26.67 22.03 35.51
CA PHE A 150 -27.20 21.10 34.53
C PHE A 150 -26.07 20.21 33.99
N VAL A 151 -26.43 19.12 33.30
CA VAL A 151 -25.47 18.22 32.63
C VAL A 151 -24.52 18.98 31.69
N SER A 152 -24.99 20.08 31.10
CA SER A 152 -24.19 20.99 30.27
C SER A 152 -23.10 21.71 31.04
N ASP A 153 -23.38 22.14 32.27
CA ASP A 153 -22.44 22.92 33.08
C ASP A 153 -21.35 22.02 33.65
N ILE A 154 -21.73 20.80 34.08
CA ILE A 154 -20.81 19.75 34.48
C ILE A 154 -19.84 19.41 33.35
N ALA A 155 -20.34 19.25 32.12
CA ALA A 155 -19.49 19.00 30.96
C ALA A 155 -18.50 20.15 30.70
N GLU A 156 -18.92 21.42 30.84
CA GLU A 156 -17.99 22.56 30.71
C GLU A 156 -16.92 22.56 31.80
N GLY A 157 -17.29 22.25 33.05
CA GLY A 157 -16.35 22.13 34.16
C GLY A 157 -15.28 21.07 33.90
N LEU A 158 -15.68 19.88 33.46
CA LEU A 158 -14.78 18.79 33.10
C LEU A 158 -13.86 19.14 31.92
N LYS A 159 -14.40 19.79 30.88
CA LYS A 159 -13.60 20.29 29.75
C LYS A 159 -12.49 21.22 30.23
N LEU A 160 -12.79 22.19 31.10
CA LEU A 160 -11.80 23.15 31.60
C LEU A 160 -10.67 22.46 32.39
N LEU A 161 -10.99 21.44 33.18
CA LEU A 161 -10.01 20.65 33.92
C LEU A 161 -9.08 19.87 32.99
N ILE A 162 -9.64 19.21 31.97
CA ILE A 162 -8.86 18.39 31.04
C ILE A 162 -8.05 19.25 30.07
N ALA A 163 -8.57 20.41 29.66
CA ALA A 163 -7.91 21.33 28.71
C ALA A 163 -6.58 21.90 29.22
N VAL A 164 -6.26 21.74 30.51
CA VAL A 164 -4.94 22.06 31.07
C VAL A 164 -3.86 21.13 30.50
N ASN A 165 -4.22 19.91 30.09
CA ASN A 165 -3.31 18.95 29.47
C ASN A 165 -3.06 19.31 28.01
N THR A 166 -1.84 19.71 27.68
CA THR A 166 -1.45 20.11 26.31
C THR A 166 -1.38 18.96 25.31
N SER A 167 -1.39 17.72 25.77
CA SER A 167 -1.36 16.54 24.89
C SER A 167 -2.74 16.16 24.35
N LEU A 168 -3.81 16.76 24.91
CA LEU A 168 -5.20 16.48 24.57
C LEU A 168 -5.88 17.76 24.12
N SER A 169 -6.75 17.66 23.13
CA SER A 169 -7.70 18.71 22.79
C SER A 169 -9.10 18.24 23.18
N VAL A 170 -9.79 19.05 23.98
CA VAL A 170 -11.16 18.75 24.41
C VAL A 170 -12.10 19.77 23.82
N THR A 171 -13.13 19.28 23.13
CA THR A 171 -14.23 20.09 22.62
C THR A 171 -15.53 19.63 23.24
N ARG A 172 -16.50 20.53 23.34
CA ARG A 172 -17.79 20.27 23.96
C ARG A 172 -18.93 20.72 23.06
N ALA A 173 -19.98 19.92 23.01
CA ALA A 173 -21.29 20.29 22.48
C ALA A 173 -22.36 19.84 23.48
N GLU A 174 -22.99 20.79 24.18
CA GLU A 174 -24.02 20.53 25.20
C GLU A 174 -23.55 19.59 26.33
N SER A 175 -24.05 18.36 26.44
CA SER A 175 -23.61 17.36 27.44
C SER A 175 -22.45 16.50 26.94
N ILE A 176 -22.07 16.63 25.66
CA ILE A 176 -21.10 15.75 25.00
C ILE A 176 -19.70 16.38 24.99
N LEU A 177 -18.71 15.59 25.38
CA LEU A 177 -17.29 15.92 25.39
C LEU A 177 -16.55 15.03 24.40
N ASN A 178 -15.88 15.66 23.43
CA ASN A 178 -14.96 14.98 22.53
C ASN A 178 -13.54 15.25 23.01
N VAL A 179 -12.88 14.23 23.54
CA VAL A 179 -11.48 14.29 23.96
C VAL A 179 -10.65 13.60 22.89
N THR A 180 -9.77 14.34 22.22
CA THR A 180 -8.90 13.82 21.15
C THR A 180 -7.44 14.09 21.47
N SER A 181 -6.55 13.18 21.07
CA SER A 181 -5.11 13.44 21.10
C SER A 181 -4.73 14.50 20.06
N VAL A 182 -3.82 15.40 20.41
CA VAL A 182 -3.31 16.45 19.50
C VAL A 182 -2.44 15.87 18.39
N ASP A 183 -1.72 14.78 18.65
CA ASP A 183 -0.82 14.13 17.67
C ASP A 183 -1.53 13.05 16.83
N TYR A 184 -2.81 12.76 17.12
CA TYR A 184 -3.68 11.79 16.43
C TYR A 184 -3.22 10.32 16.50
N LEU A 185 -1.91 10.08 16.69
CA LEU A 185 -1.26 8.78 16.76
C LEU A 185 -1.11 8.26 18.19
N SER A 186 -0.92 9.17 19.16
CA SER A 186 -0.78 8.77 20.56
C SER A 186 -2.11 8.28 21.13
N LEU A 187 -2.04 7.11 21.77
CA LEU A 187 -3.15 6.45 22.44
C LEU A 187 -3.17 6.82 23.92
N PHE A 188 -4.36 6.86 24.49
CA PHE A 188 -4.60 7.05 25.91
C PHE A 188 -5.72 6.13 26.40
N ALA A 189 -5.70 5.83 27.69
CA ALA A 189 -6.79 5.16 28.38
C ALA A 189 -7.70 6.21 29.02
N CYS A 190 -9.01 6.02 28.96
CA CYS A 190 -10.00 6.89 29.56
C CYS A 190 -11.08 6.07 30.27
N PHE A 191 -11.30 6.34 31.55
CA PHE A 191 -12.36 5.75 32.36
C PHE A 191 -13.20 6.86 32.98
N ALA A 192 -14.47 6.59 33.25
CA ALA A 192 -15.38 7.57 33.84
C ALA A 192 -16.32 6.90 34.85
N THR A 193 -16.95 7.71 35.71
CA THR A 193 -17.97 7.27 36.68
C THR A 193 -19.31 6.94 36.00
N GLU A 194 -20.24 6.31 36.72
CA GLU A 194 -21.47 5.70 36.16
C GLU A 194 -22.39 6.68 35.39
N GLU A 195 -22.36 7.96 35.75
CA GLU A 195 -23.20 9.03 35.21
C GLU A 195 -22.55 9.74 34.00
N ILE A 196 -21.38 9.25 33.57
CA ILE A 196 -20.72 9.65 32.34
C ILE A 196 -20.69 8.44 31.40
N GLY A 197 -21.52 8.51 30.37
CA GLY A 197 -21.55 7.52 29.30
C GLY A 197 -20.32 7.65 28.40
N ILE A 198 -19.71 6.51 28.06
CA ILE A 198 -18.75 6.43 26.96
C ILE A 198 -19.53 6.02 25.70
N ASN A 199 -19.82 6.99 24.84
CA ASN A 199 -20.65 6.76 23.65
C ASN A 199 -19.86 6.04 22.55
N SER A 200 -18.64 6.50 22.28
CA SER A 200 -17.78 5.91 21.25
C SER A 200 -16.31 6.24 21.49
N CYS A 201 -15.43 5.38 20.98
CA CYS A 201 -13.99 5.57 20.98
C CYS A 201 -13.47 5.45 19.55
N ALA A 202 -12.35 6.11 19.26
CA ALA A 202 -11.57 5.83 18.07
C ALA A 202 -10.20 5.27 18.45
N THR A 203 -9.66 4.40 17.60
CA THR A 203 -8.31 3.87 17.73
C THR A 203 -7.60 3.87 16.38
N ASN A 204 -6.26 3.82 16.41
CA ASN A 204 -5.44 3.77 15.21
C ASN A 204 -5.25 2.32 14.77
N VAL A 205 -5.51 2.05 13.49
CA VAL A 205 -5.36 0.74 12.88
C VAL A 205 -4.63 0.89 11.56
N ASP A 206 -3.63 0.04 11.33
CA ASP A 206 -2.96 -0.04 10.05
C ASP A 206 -3.79 -0.86 9.07
N LEU A 207 -4.15 -0.22 7.97
CA LEU A 207 -4.90 -0.83 6.86
C LEU A 207 -3.96 -1.08 5.69
N ILE A 208 -4.22 -2.16 4.95
CA ILE A 208 -3.39 -2.58 3.81
C ILE A 208 -4.28 -2.66 2.57
N ALA A 209 -3.77 -2.23 1.41
CA ALA A 209 -4.48 -2.38 0.14
C ALA A 209 -4.79 -3.85 -0.17
N LYS A 210 -5.99 -4.11 -0.70
CA LYS A 210 -6.40 -5.46 -1.12
C LYS A 210 -5.51 -6.02 -2.22
N GLU A 211 -5.21 -5.18 -3.21
CA GLU A 211 -4.33 -5.52 -4.32
C GLU A 211 -2.95 -4.86 -4.14
N PRO A 212 -1.85 -5.56 -4.45
CA PRO A 212 -0.52 -4.98 -4.39
C PRO A 212 -0.32 -3.99 -5.55
N GLY A 213 0.41 -2.90 -5.30
CA GLY A 213 0.65 -1.88 -6.30
C GLY A 213 0.88 -0.50 -5.72
N ALA A 214 1.19 0.46 -6.58
CA ALA A 214 1.37 1.86 -6.22
C ALA A 214 0.02 2.57 -6.09
N ILE A 215 -0.76 2.21 -5.07
CA ILE A 215 -2.03 2.86 -4.76
C ILE A 215 -1.77 4.08 -3.89
N ALA A 216 -2.06 5.28 -4.41
CA ALA A 216 -1.97 6.51 -3.65
C ALA A 216 -3.14 6.62 -2.67
N ILE A 217 -2.82 6.89 -1.39
CA ILE A 217 -3.80 7.07 -0.32
C ILE A 217 -3.63 8.47 0.26
N PRO A 218 -4.31 9.50 -0.28
CA PRO A 218 -4.25 10.86 0.26
C PRO A 218 -4.76 10.93 1.70
N GLU A 219 -4.37 11.97 2.44
CA GLU A 219 -4.98 12.28 3.74
C GLU A 219 -6.51 12.45 3.61
N LYS A 220 -7.25 12.03 4.63
CA LYS A 220 -8.71 12.12 4.74
C LYS A 220 -9.49 11.48 3.58
N SER A 221 -8.88 10.54 2.86
CA SER A 221 -9.51 9.86 1.74
C SER A 221 -10.17 8.55 2.14
N VAL A 222 -9.76 7.89 3.22
CA VAL A 222 -10.36 6.62 3.66
C VAL A 222 -11.62 6.91 4.46
N THR A 223 -12.77 7.05 3.81
CA THR A 223 -14.02 7.51 4.47
C THR A 223 -15.19 6.53 4.38
N ILE A 224 -15.15 5.57 3.46
CA ILE A 224 -16.31 4.73 3.13
C ILE A 224 -16.12 3.31 3.70
N ILE A 225 -17.05 2.88 4.54
CA ILE A 225 -17.08 1.51 5.09
C ILE A 225 -17.81 0.60 4.09
N GLN A 226 -17.15 -0.48 3.65
CA GLN A 226 -17.73 -1.46 2.72
C GLN A 226 -18.31 -2.67 3.45
N THR A 227 -17.70 -3.11 4.55
CA THR A 227 -18.21 -4.19 5.41
C THR A 227 -18.83 -3.61 6.68
N PRO A 228 -20.13 -3.25 6.68
CA PRO A 228 -20.74 -2.64 7.86
C PRO A 228 -20.82 -3.63 9.01
N ILE A 229 -20.32 -3.22 10.17
CA ILE A 229 -20.35 -3.99 11.41
C ILE A 229 -21.14 -3.19 12.45
N ALA A 230 -21.98 -3.86 13.21
CA ALA A 230 -22.77 -3.21 14.27
C ALA A 230 -21.83 -2.56 15.29
N GLY A 231 -22.04 -1.27 15.55
CA GLY A 231 -21.19 -0.47 16.43
C GLY A 231 -20.04 0.25 15.73
N TRP A 232 -19.69 -0.10 14.48
CA TRP A 232 -18.72 0.69 13.70
C TRP A 232 -19.39 1.95 13.15
N ILE A 233 -18.83 3.12 13.49
CA ILE A 233 -19.41 4.43 13.17
C ILE A 233 -18.72 5.06 11.95
N SER A 234 -17.38 5.16 11.97
CA SER A 234 -16.64 5.80 10.89
C SER A 234 -15.19 5.32 10.79
N VAL A 235 -14.56 5.63 9.66
CA VAL A 235 -13.13 5.44 9.41
C VAL A 235 -12.59 6.70 8.74
N SER A 236 -11.38 7.13 9.11
CA SER A 236 -10.69 8.28 8.50
C SER A 236 -9.19 8.23 8.73
N ASN A 237 -8.38 8.54 7.73
CA ASN A 237 -6.93 8.70 7.89
C ASN A 237 -6.54 10.18 8.04
N GLN A 238 -5.77 10.51 9.09
CA GLN A 238 -5.34 11.90 9.30
C GLN A 238 -4.10 12.28 8.47
N THR A 239 -3.30 11.29 8.07
CA THR A 239 -2.09 11.46 7.29
C THR A 239 -2.16 10.63 6.00
N ALA A 240 -1.40 11.01 4.99
CA ALA A 240 -1.28 10.23 3.76
C ALA A 240 -0.63 8.86 4.04
N GLY A 241 -1.11 7.84 3.34
CA GLY A 241 -0.56 6.49 3.43
C GLY A 241 0.80 6.35 2.74
N LEU A 242 1.47 5.24 3.03
CA LEU A 242 2.65 4.79 2.32
C LEU A 242 2.23 4.12 1.02
N THR A 243 2.55 4.76 -0.10
CA THR A 243 2.33 4.18 -1.43
C THR A 243 3.25 2.99 -1.64
N GLY A 244 2.67 1.86 -2.04
CA GLY A 244 3.37 0.66 -2.44
C GLY A 244 4.10 0.84 -3.78
N ARG A 245 4.42 -0.28 -4.41
CA ARG A 245 5.13 -0.31 -5.69
C ARG A 245 4.46 -1.29 -6.61
N ASP A 246 4.33 -0.93 -7.88
CA ASP A 246 3.87 -1.84 -8.91
C ASP A 246 4.90 -2.95 -9.18
N LEU A 247 4.45 -4.00 -9.86
CA LEU A 247 5.37 -5.00 -10.39
C LEU A 247 6.31 -4.32 -11.38
N GLU A 248 7.62 -4.51 -11.20
CA GLU A 248 8.62 -3.93 -12.10
C GLU A 248 8.35 -4.35 -13.55
N THR A 249 8.37 -3.39 -14.47
CA THR A 249 8.10 -3.65 -15.89
C THR A 249 9.32 -4.26 -16.59
N ASP A 250 9.11 -4.88 -17.76
CA ASP A 250 10.21 -5.45 -18.56
C ASP A 250 11.27 -4.40 -18.92
N ILE A 251 10.83 -3.16 -19.17
CA ILE A 251 11.72 -2.06 -19.53
C ILE A 251 12.58 -1.65 -18.33
N GLU A 252 11.98 -1.54 -17.15
CA GLU A 252 12.69 -1.21 -15.90
C GLU A 252 13.66 -2.31 -15.50
N LEU A 253 13.24 -3.57 -15.60
CA LEU A 253 14.09 -4.73 -15.33
C LEU A 253 15.34 -4.73 -16.22
N ARG A 254 15.18 -4.47 -17.52
CA ARG A 254 16.32 -4.36 -18.45
C ARG A 254 17.23 -3.18 -18.07
N ALA A 255 16.65 -2.02 -17.78
CA ALA A 255 17.42 -0.83 -17.39
C ALA A 255 18.21 -1.07 -16.10
N ARG A 256 17.60 -1.71 -15.09
CA ARG A 256 18.24 -2.10 -13.83
C ARG A 256 19.34 -3.12 -14.07
N ARG A 257 19.10 -4.13 -14.91
CA ARG A 257 20.11 -5.14 -15.25
C ARG A 257 21.32 -4.54 -15.95
N ILE A 258 21.16 -3.62 -16.89
CA ILE A 258 22.27 -2.90 -17.53
C ILE A 258 23.09 -2.13 -16.48
N LYS A 259 22.43 -1.44 -15.54
CA LYS A 259 23.10 -0.75 -14.44
C LYS A 259 23.85 -1.74 -13.53
N SER A 260 23.23 -2.86 -13.18
CA SER A 260 23.84 -3.93 -12.37
C SER A 260 25.09 -4.51 -13.03
N ILE A 261 25.02 -4.86 -14.33
CA ILE A 261 26.17 -5.39 -15.08
C ILE A 261 27.33 -4.39 -15.11
N LYS A 262 27.05 -3.10 -15.32
CA LYS A 262 28.08 -2.03 -15.24
C LYS A 262 28.71 -1.95 -13.86
N PHE A 263 27.95 -2.29 -12.81
CA PHE A 263 28.38 -2.23 -11.42
C PHE A 263 29.13 -3.49 -10.96
N SER A 264 28.82 -4.67 -11.49
CA SER A 264 29.47 -5.96 -11.18
C SER A 264 30.94 -6.04 -11.62
N GLY A 265 31.45 -5.06 -12.39
CA GLY A 265 32.89 -4.84 -12.61
C GLY A 265 33.67 -4.31 -11.37
N SER A 266 33.11 -4.48 -10.17
CA SER A 266 33.57 -3.94 -8.88
C SER A 266 34.94 -4.39 -8.41
N GLY A 267 35.54 -5.40 -9.05
CA GLY A 267 36.90 -5.84 -8.71
C GLY A 267 37.98 -4.85 -9.15
N THR A 268 37.63 -3.83 -9.94
CA THR A 268 38.59 -2.83 -10.42
C THR A 268 38.64 -1.61 -9.48
N VAL A 269 39.83 -1.07 -9.27
CA VAL A 269 40.05 0.13 -8.43
C VAL A 269 39.18 1.30 -8.90
N GLU A 270 39.00 1.44 -10.22
CA GLU A 270 38.15 2.48 -10.81
C GLU A 270 36.67 2.31 -10.47
N ALA A 271 36.16 1.07 -10.43
CA ALA A 271 34.78 0.81 -10.04
C ALA A 271 34.52 1.11 -8.55
N MET A 272 35.49 0.80 -7.68
CA MET A 272 35.42 1.17 -6.26
C MET A 272 35.45 2.70 -6.07
N ARG A 273 36.29 3.41 -6.86
CA ARG A 273 36.37 4.87 -6.81
C ARG A 273 35.08 5.53 -7.28
N ALA A 274 34.50 5.06 -8.38
CA ALA A 274 33.24 5.55 -8.91
C ALA A 274 32.06 5.34 -7.94
N ARG A 275 32.04 4.19 -7.24
CA ARG A 275 31.06 3.90 -6.18
C ARG A 275 31.10 4.90 -5.04
N LEU A 276 32.29 5.16 -4.52
CA LEU A 276 32.49 6.05 -3.38
C LEU A 276 32.22 7.52 -3.76
N LEU A 277 32.48 7.93 -5.00
CA LEU A 277 32.16 9.27 -5.50
C LEU A 277 30.66 9.51 -5.70
N ASN A 278 29.86 8.46 -5.87
CA ASN A 278 28.42 8.57 -6.10
C ASN A 278 27.60 8.68 -4.79
N ILE A 279 28.25 8.69 -3.63
CA ILE A 279 27.60 8.90 -2.34
C ILE A 279 27.43 10.41 -2.12
N THR A 280 26.21 10.82 -1.77
CA THR A 280 25.88 12.23 -1.48
C THR A 280 26.80 12.77 -0.37
N GLY A 281 27.56 13.83 -0.68
CA GLY A 281 28.50 14.46 0.24
C GLY A 281 29.97 14.09 0.05
N VAL A 282 30.31 13.14 -0.84
CA VAL A 282 31.70 12.78 -1.13
C VAL A 282 32.26 13.61 -2.28
N THR A 283 33.27 14.44 -2.00
CA THR A 283 33.93 15.32 -3.00
C THR A 283 35.23 14.76 -3.57
N SER A 284 35.90 13.83 -2.87
CA SER A 284 37.12 13.20 -3.36
C SER A 284 37.33 11.82 -2.73
N VAL A 285 37.84 10.89 -3.54
CA VAL A 285 38.15 9.51 -3.14
C VAL A 285 39.53 9.14 -3.66
N LYS A 286 40.41 8.69 -2.77
CA LYS A 286 41.74 8.14 -3.09
C LYS A 286 41.81 6.69 -2.60
N ILE A 287 42.05 5.76 -3.51
CA ILE A 287 42.22 4.33 -3.21
C ILE A 287 43.69 3.96 -3.35
N LEU A 288 44.25 3.31 -2.32
CA LEU A 288 45.61 2.79 -2.34
C LEU A 288 45.55 1.27 -2.52
N LEU A 289 46.18 0.76 -3.58
CA LEU A 289 46.30 -0.68 -3.84
C LEU A 289 47.74 -1.12 -3.61
N ASN A 290 47.94 -2.15 -2.79
CA ASN A 290 49.24 -2.77 -2.61
C ASN A 290 49.46 -3.82 -3.71
N ASN A 291 50.48 -3.62 -4.55
CA ASN A 291 50.78 -4.48 -5.70
C ASN A 291 51.96 -5.43 -5.45
N LYS A 292 52.32 -5.69 -4.19
CA LYS A 292 53.45 -6.56 -3.87
C LYS A 292 53.12 -8.02 -4.23
N LYS A 293 53.64 -8.50 -5.37
CA LYS A 293 53.71 -9.94 -5.67
C LYS A 293 54.59 -10.58 -4.60
N ILE A 294 53.98 -11.37 -3.72
CA ILE A 294 54.72 -12.32 -2.90
C ILE A 294 55.11 -13.45 -3.87
N PHE A 295 56.37 -13.44 -4.30
CA PHE A 295 57.00 -14.60 -4.94
C PHE A 295 57.53 -15.54 -3.86
#